data_AF-A0A3N5GJ76-F1
#
_entry.id   AF-A0A3N5GJ76-F1
#
_cell.length_a   1.000
_cell.length_b   1.000
_cell.length_c   1.000
_cell.angle_alpha   90.00
_cell.angle_beta   90.00
_cell.angle_gamma   90.00
#
_symmetry.space_group_name_H-M   'P 1'
#
loop_
_entity.id
_entity.type
_entity.pdbx_description
1 polymer ?
#
loop_
_entity_poly.entity_id
_entity_poly.type
_entity_poly.pdbx_seq_one_letter_code
_entity_poly.pdbx_strand_id
1 'polypeptide(L)'
;MTSPHRLIEVDLPIRAISAHARREKSIRHGHISTLHIWWARRPLAACRAVLCAALWPDPADEACPPAFRQAAALALAWFAEQARTNAEVGGLVADHWPRWVRTNAASLRPADPACWPDLRYALLDFIADFANWDASTVPAFLETARLLTHVAHLSLTMDDFRLQINPADNLSVTIENLKSQIKNSPRPLVVDPFAGGGSIPLEALRIGADAFASDLNPVAVLLNKVVLEYIPKYGNVKIEFKDADGKPVVLNGLAEAVRYWGNWIKQKAEKELSEYYPRDPDGATPIAYLWARTITCEGPGCGAEVPLMRSLWLAKKGERSVALQIIPDK
;
A
#
# COMPACT_ATOMS: atom_id res chain seq x y z
N MET A 1 32.03 14.36 12.18
CA MET A 1 30.82 14.52 12.99
C MET A 1 30.09 13.19 13.00
N THR A 2 29.56 12.77 14.14
CA THR A 2 28.74 11.54 14.25
C THR A 2 27.37 11.81 13.64
N SER A 3 26.90 10.92 12.77
CA SER A 3 25.51 10.96 12.27
C SER A 3 24.56 10.75 13.45
N PRO A 4 23.43 11.48 13.54
CA PRO A 4 22.42 11.20 14.56
C PRO A 4 21.86 9.80 14.38
N HIS A 5 21.49 9.16 15.49
CA HIS A 5 20.68 7.95 15.45
C HIS A 5 19.36 8.22 14.72
N ARG A 6 18.84 7.18 14.07
CA ARG A 6 17.50 7.11 13.51
C ARG A 6 16.54 6.59 14.57
N LEU A 7 15.25 6.93 14.46
CA LEU A 7 14.23 6.40 15.36
C LEU A 7 14.28 4.87 15.43
N ILE A 8 14.46 4.19 14.29
CA ILE A 8 14.51 2.72 14.22
C ILE A 8 15.66 2.10 15.04
N GLU A 9 16.73 2.84 15.31
CA GLU A 9 17.88 2.38 16.10
C GLU A 9 17.62 2.49 17.60
N VAL A 10 16.58 3.23 18.00
CA VAL A 10 16.26 3.52 19.40
C VAL A 10 14.97 2.83 19.83
N ASP A 11 13.88 2.98 19.07
CA ASP A 11 12.60 2.36 19.37
C ASP A 11 11.71 2.28 18.12
N LEU A 12 10.73 1.38 18.14
CA LEU A 12 9.73 1.22 17.10
C LEU A 12 8.42 0.69 17.72
N PRO A 13 7.24 1.22 17.36
CA PRO A 13 5.96 0.78 17.93
C PRO A 13 5.51 -0.59 17.37
N ILE A 14 6.31 -1.64 17.62
CA ILE A 14 6.17 -2.98 17.04
C ILE A 14 4.79 -3.58 17.33
N ARG A 15 4.22 -3.31 18.51
CA ARG A 15 2.89 -3.80 18.90
C ARG A 15 1.81 -3.28 17.95
N ALA A 16 1.75 -1.97 17.72
CA ALA A 16 0.77 -1.34 16.84
C ALA A 16 0.99 -1.76 15.38
N ILE A 17 2.25 -1.71 14.92
CA ILE A 17 2.63 -2.14 13.56
C ILE A 17 2.19 -3.59 13.31
N SER A 18 2.45 -4.49 14.25
CA SER A 18 2.06 -5.90 14.15
C SER A 18 0.54 -6.10 14.11
N ALA A 19 -0.21 -5.29 14.87
CA ALA A 19 -1.67 -5.34 14.85
C ALA A 19 -2.22 -4.92 13.47
N HIS A 20 -1.74 -3.81 12.92
CA HIS A 20 -2.14 -3.34 11.59
C HIS A 20 -1.70 -4.29 10.48
N ALA A 21 -0.47 -4.83 10.53
CA ALA A 21 0.02 -5.81 9.58
C ALA A 21 -0.79 -7.11 9.58
N ARG A 22 -1.31 -7.55 10.74
CA ARG A 22 -2.23 -8.69 10.81
C ARG A 22 -3.60 -8.35 10.21
N ARG A 23 -4.17 -7.19 10.55
CA ARG A 23 -5.46 -6.73 10.05
C ARG A 23 -5.46 -6.62 8.52
N GLU A 24 -4.40 -6.06 7.94
CA GLU A 24 -4.23 -5.84 6.50
C GLU A 24 -4.46 -7.12 5.67
N LYS A 25 -4.06 -8.30 6.17
CA LYS A 25 -4.24 -9.59 5.47
C LYS A 25 -5.71 -9.94 5.19
N SER A 26 -6.63 -9.37 5.96
CA SER A 26 -8.07 -9.61 5.87
C SER A 26 -8.81 -8.56 5.03
N ILE A 27 -8.17 -7.46 4.65
CA ILE A 27 -8.80 -6.40 3.86
C ILE A 27 -9.02 -6.91 2.43
N ARG A 28 -10.27 -6.80 1.96
CA ARG A 28 -10.72 -7.31 0.64
C ARG A 28 -11.14 -6.22 -0.34
N HIS A 29 -11.30 -4.98 0.12
CA HIS A 29 -11.72 -3.86 -0.71
C HIS A 29 -10.73 -2.71 -0.59
N GLY A 30 -10.41 -2.06 -1.72
CA GLY A 30 -9.50 -0.90 -1.78
C GLY A 30 -8.01 -1.20 -1.51
N HIS A 31 -7.67 -2.38 -0.99
CA HIS A 31 -6.28 -2.75 -0.69
C HIS A 31 -5.52 -3.16 -1.96
N ILE A 32 -4.27 -2.75 -2.11
CA ILE A 32 -3.48 -3.02 -3.32
C ILE A 32 -3.37 -4.51 -3.69
N SER A 33 -3.38 -5.40 -2.70
CA SER A 33 -3.33 -6.85 -2.93
C SER A 33 -4.59 -7.41 -3.62
N THR A 34 -5.63 -6.61 -3.80
CA THR A 34 -6.81 -6.99 -4.59
C THR A 34 -6.60 -6.68 -6.08
N LEU A 35 -5.61 -5.86 -6.43
CA LEU A 35 -5.20 -5.64 -7.82
C LEU A 35 -4.37 -6.81 -8.34
N HIS A 36 -3.52 -7.39 -7.50
CA HIS A 36 -2.70 -8.55 -7.83
C HIS A 36 -2.27 -9.32 -6.57
N ILE A 37 -1.96 -10.61 -6.73
CA ILE A 37 -1.43 -11.45 -5.65
C ILE A 37 0.07 -11.63 -5.85
N TRP A 38 0.85 -11.33 -4.81
CA TRP A 38 2.26 -11.69 -4.70
C TRP A 38 2.47 -12.61 -3.49
N TRP A 39 3.14 -13.75 -3.68
CA TRP A 39 3.25 -14.82 -2.68
C TRP A 39 4.13 -14.43 -1.48
N ALA A 40 5.06 -13.49 -1.64
CA ALA A 40 5.97 -13.03 -0.61
C ALA A 40 5.77 -11.53 -0.30
N ARG A 41 4.51 -11.12 -0.10
CA ARG A 41 4.17 -9.70 0.12
C ARG A 41 4.55 -9.22 1.52
N ARG A 42 5.25 -8.08 1.57
CA ARG A 42 5.53 -7.34 2.81
C ARG A 42 4.30 -6.51 3.20
N PRO A 43 3.85 -6.54 4.47
CA PRO A 43 2.73 -5.71 4.93
C PRO A 43 3.03 -4.21 4.74
N LEU A 44 2.09 -3.46 4.17
CA LEU A 44 2.28 -2.04 3.90
C LEU A 44 2.39 -1.23 5.20
N ALA A 45 1.63 -1.63 6.22
CA ALA A 45 1.75 -1.09 7.58
C ALA A 45 3.20 -1.13 8.10
N ALA A 46 3.89 -2.26 7.90
CA ALA A 46 5.27 -2.43 8.32
C ALA A 46 6.25 -1.64 7.45
N CYS A 47 6.08 -1.68 6.12
CA CYS A 47 6.93 -0.92 5.19
C CYS A 47 6.88 0.58 5.50
N ARG A 48 5.68 1.15 5.68
CA ARG A 48 5.50 2.56 6.02
C ARG A 48 6.18 2.96 7.32
N ALA A 49 5.92 2.19 8.38
CA ALA A 49 6.47 2.50 9.70
C ALA A 49 7.99 2.41 9.73
N VAL A 50 8.57 1.38 9.10
CA VAL A 50 10.02 1.21 8.98
C VAL A 50 10.64 2.33 8.15
N LEU A 51 10.01 2.75 7.04
CA LEU A 51 10.53 3.85 6.23
C LEU A 51 10.54 5.18 7.00
N CYS A 52 9.45 5.51 7.70
CA CYS A 52 9.45 6.70 8.58
C CYS A 52 10.55 6.61 9.64
N ALA A 53 10.63 5.49 10.37
CA ALA A 53 11.59 5.33 11.46
C ALA A 53 13.06 5.28 10.99
N ALA A 54 13.32 4.78 9.78
CA ALA A 54 14.65 4.70 9.20
C ALA A 54 15.13 6.04 8.60
N LEU A 55 14.21 6.85 8.06
CA LEU A 55 14.55 8.12 7.44
C LEU A 55 14.59 9.29 8.42
N TRP A 56 13.86 9.20 9.54
CA TRP A 56 13.77 10.28 10.52
C TRP A 56 14.86 10.17 11.58
N PRO A 57 15.65 11.24 11.80
CA PRO A 57 16.54 11.34 12.95
C PRO A 57 15.75 11.19 14.26
N ASP A 58 16.36 10.61 15.27
CA ASP A 58 15.84 10.66 16.62
C ASP A 58 16.03 12.07 17.20
N PRO A 59 14.96 12.80 17.57
CA PRO A 59 15.06 14.16 18.10
C PRO A 59 15.76 14.25 19.46
N ALA A 60 15.84 13.15 20.22
CA ALA A 60 16.49 13.11 21.52
C ALA A 60 17.98 12.74 21.46
N ASP A 61 18.51 12.42 20.29
CA ASP A 61 19.95 12.42 20.04
C ASP A 61 20.46 13.87 19.98
N GLU A 62 21.54 14.20 20.68
CA GLU A 62 22.16 15.54 20.64
C GLU A 62 22.57 15.95 19.23
N ALA A 63 23.04 15.00 18.40
CA ALA A 63 23.45 15.23 17.02
C ALA A 63 22.28 15.44 16.06
N CYS A 64 21.02 15.34 16.51
CA CYS A 64 19.87 15.60 15.66
C CYS A 64 19.86 17.05 15.15
N PRO A 65 19.66 17.29 13.83
CA PRO A 65 19.64 18.64 13.29
C PRO A 65 18.55 19.52 13.93
N PRO A 66 18.86 20.75 14.36
CA PRO A 66 17.87 21.67 14.92
C PRO A 66 16.69 21.94 13.98
N ALA A 67 16.95 22.02 12.67
CA ALA A 67 15.91 22.19 11.65
C ALA A 67 14.90 21.03 11.65
N PHE A 68 15.35 19.78 11.84
CA PHE A 68 14.46 18.64 11.93
C PHE A 68 13.61 18.69 13.20
N ARG A 69 14.21 18.96 14.37
CA ARG A 69 13.44 19.12 15.63
C ARG A 69 12.35 20.18 15.48
N GLN A 70 12.69 21.31 14.86
CA GLN A 70 11.75 22.42 14.64
C GLN A 70 10.61 22.03 13.70
N ALA A 71 10.89 21.41 12.55
CA ALA A 71 9.84 20.90 11.66
C ALA A 71 8.98 19.83 12.34
N ALA A 72 9.59 18.93 13.13
CA ALA A 72 8.87 17.87 13.82
C ALA A 72 7.87 18.42 14.84
N ALA A 73 8.29 19.38 15.66
CA ALA A 73 7.41 20.06 16.61
C ALA A 73 6.22 20.73 15.92
N LEU A 74 6.46 21.48 14.83
CA LEU A 74 5.41 22.18 14.09
C LEU A 74 4.47 21.22 13.36
N ALA A 75 5.02 20.21 12.66
CA ALA A 75 4.24 19.24 11.91
C ALA A 75 3.34 18.40 12.82
N LEU A 76 3.84 17.97 13.99
CA LEU A 76 3.06 17.24 14.97
C LEU A 76 2.03 18.11 15.68
N ALA A 77 2.33 19.38 15.93
CA ALA A 77 1.34 20.33 16.44
C ALA A 77 0.19 20.54 15.44
N TRP A 78 0.51 20.67 14.15
CA TRP A 78 -0.49 20.81 13.09
C TRP A 78 -1.32 19.53 12.95
N PHE A 79 -0.66 18.38 12.96
CA PHE A 79 -1.34 17.08 12.94
C PHE A 79 -2.29 16.91 14.14
N ALA A 80 -1.88 17.34 15.33
CA ALA A 80 -2.73 17.33 16.52
C ALA A 80 -3.97 18.25 16.39
N GLU A 81 -3.84 19.39 15.68
CA GLU A 81 -4.98 20.23 15.33
C GLU A 81 -5.94 19.50 14.37
N GLN A 82 -5.41 18.81 13.36
CA GLN A 82 -6.22 17.97 12.46
C GLN A 82 -6.93 16.83 13.22
N ALA A 83 -6.24 16.14 14.12
CA ALA A 83 -6.83 15.10 14.95
C ALA A 83 -8.02 15.61 15.78
N ARG A 84 -7.93 16.84 16.30
CA ARG A 84 -8.99 17.44 17.12
C ARG A 84 -10.16 17.99 16.31
N THR A 85 -9.93 18.41 15.07
CA THR A 85 -10.93 19.15 14.27
C THR A 85 -11.54 18.30 13.14
N ASN A 86 -10.87 17.24 12.71
CA ASN A 86 -11.35 16.33 11.68
C ASN A 86 -11.71 14.97 12.29
N ALA A 87 -12.99 14.61 12.22
CA ALA A 87 -13.52 13.37 12.80
C ALA A 87 -12.89 12.09 12.23
N GLU A 88 -12.51 12.09 10.95
CA GLU A 88 -11.82 10.95 10.32
C GLU A 88 -10.43 10.78 10.94
N VAL A 89 -9.65 11.87 11.03
CA VAL A 89 -8.32 11.84 11.65
C VAL A 89 -8.41 11.46 13.11
N GLY A 90 -9.35 12.07 13.86
CA GLY A 90 -9.60 11.76 15.27
C GLY A 90 -9.93 10.29 15.52
N GLY A 91 -10.74 9.68 14.65
CA GLY A 91 -11.05 8.24 14.72
C GLY A 91 -9.85 7.33 14.46
N LEU A 92 -8.94 7.75 13.58
CA LEU A 92 -7.75 6.97 13.21
C LEU A 92 -6.64 7.01 14.27
N VAL A 93 -6.66 7.99 15.17
CA VAL A 93 -5.66 8.16 16.23
C VAL A 93 -6.20 7.82 17.63
N ALA A 94 -7.32 7.08 17.71
CA ALA A 94 -8.03 6.81 18.97
C ALA A 94 -7.13 6.18 20.05
N ASP A 95 -6.21 5.29 19.65
CA ASP A 95 -5.27 4.61 20.56
C ASP A 95 -4.28 5.58 21.23
N HIS A 96 -3.96 6.70 20.57
CA HIS A 96 -3.05 7.74 21.07
C HIS A 96 -3.75 9.09 21.29
N TRP A 97 -5.09 9.10 21.40
CA TRP A 97 -5.88 10.32 21.61
C TRP A 97 -5.39 11.21 22.77
N PRO A 98 -5.01 10.66 23.96
CA PRO A 98 -4.47 11.47 25.05
C PRO A 98 -3.20 12.26 24.66
N ARG A 99 -2.41 11.82 23.68
CA ARG A 99 -1.30 12.62 23.13
C ARG A 99 -1.83 13.75 22.28
N TRP A 100 -2.64 13.44 21.28
CA TRP A 100 -3.06 14.44 20.29
C TRP A 100 -3.92 15.54 20.89
N VAL A 101 -4.66 15.27 21.96
CA VAL A 101 -5.42 16.31 22.67
C VAL A 101 -4.52 17.36 23.35
N ARG A 102 -3.37 16.93 23.91
CA ARG A 102 -2.43 17.81 24.63
C ARG A 102 -1.37 18.45 23.73
N THR A 103 -1.07 17.84 22.58
CA THR A 103 -0.05 18.32 21.65
C THR A 103 -0.48 19.64 20.99
N ASN A 104 0.42 20.62 21.04
CA ASN A 104 0.32 21.94 20.43
C ASN A 104 1.73 22.55 20.27
N ALA A 105 1.82 23.71 19.59
CA ALA A 105 3.10 24.36 19.29
C ALA A 105 3.92 24.74 20.55
N ALA A 106 3.28 24.94 21.71
CA ALA A 106 3.96 25.24 22.97
C ALA A 106 4.40 23.97 23.73
N SER A 107 3.80 22.81 23.44
CA SER A 107 4.07 21.55 24.17
C SER A 107 5.35 20.85 23.71
N LEU A 108 5.65 20.87 22.41
CA LEU A 108 6.83 20.22 21.82
C LEU A 108 7.90 21.28 21.58
N ARG A 109 8.67 21.65 22.60
CA ARG A 109 9.69 22.72 22.51
C ARG A 109 10.98 22.19 21.88
N PRO A 110 11.30 22.49 20.60
CA PRO A 110 12.44 21.86 19.92
C PRO A 110 13.81 22.38 20.37
N ALA A 111 13.85 23.58 20.96
CA ALA A 111 15.08 24.22 21.45
C ALA A 111 15.43 23.84 22.89
N ASP A 112 14.54 23.13 23.60
CA ASP A 112 14.73 22.74 25.00
C ASP A 112 15.09 21.25 25.08
N PRO A 113 16.33 20.88 25.46
CA PRO A 113 16.76 19.49 25.57
C PRO A 113 15.89 18.63 26.49
N ALA A 114 15.27 19.22 27.51
CA ALA A 114 14.36 18.50 28.40
C ALA A 114 13.08 18.02 27.69
N CYS A 115 12.72 18.63 26.56
CA CYS A 115 11.53 18.28 25.78
C CYS A 115 11.82 17.29 24.64
N TRP A 116 13.08 17.01 24.31
CA TRP A 116 13.41 16.14 23.18
C TRP A 116 12.89 14.70 23.32
N PRO A 117 12.91 14.07 24.51
CA PRO A 117 12.31 12.74 24.69
C PRO A 117 10.81 12.72 24.39
N ASP A 118 10.06 13.78 24.76
CA ASP A 118 8.62 13.84 24.44
C ASP A 118 8.38 13.96 22.94
N LEU A 119 9.24 14.70 22.22
CA LEU A 119 9.20 14.80 20.77
C LEU A 119 9.49 13.45 20.09
N ARG A 120 10.43 12.65 20.62
CA ARG A 120 10.68 11.28 20.16
C ARG A 120 9.41 10.43 20.28
N TYR A 121 8.80 10.42 21.47
CA TYR A 121 7.59 9.63 21.69
C TYR A 121 6.41 10.12 20.84
N ALA A 122 6.29 11.42 20.59
CA ALA A 122 5.27 11.95 19.68
C ALA A 122 5.45 11.49 18.23
N LEU A 123 6.70 11.37 17.75
CA LEU A 123 6.99 10.78 16.43
C LEU A 123 6.67 9.28 16.40
N LEU A 124 6.97 8.55 17.47
CA LEU A 124 6.66 7.12 17.56
C LEU A 124 5.15 6.86 17.62
N ASP A 125 4.40 7.67 18.39
CA ASP A 125 2.93 7.63 18.43
C ASP A 125 2.34 7.94 17.03
N PHE A 126 2.90 8.93 16.32
CA PHE A 126 2.52 9.22 14.93
C PHE A 126 2.77 8.02 14.01
N ILE A 127 3.94 7.38 14.10
CA ILE A 127 4.28 6.20 13.29
C ILE A 127 3.32 5.05 13.60
N ALA A 128 2.96 4.85 14.87
CA ALA A 128 2.01 3.82 15.31
C ALA A 128 0.64 4.02 14.65
N ASP A 129 0.09 5.23 14.74
CA ASP A 129 -1.20 5.58 14.13
C ASP A 129 -1.13 5.50 12.59
N PHE A 130 -0.05 6.00 12.00
CA PHE A 130 0.10 6.03 10.55
C PHE A 130 0.33 4.65 9.95
N ALA A 131 0.77 3.66 10.73
CA ALA A 131 0.86 2.27 10.28
C ALA A 131 -0.52 1.70 9.89
N ASN A 132 -1.62 2.29 10.37
CA ASN A 132 -2.96 1.92 9.96
C ASN A 132 -3.18 2.09 8.44
N TRP A 133 -3.69 1.05 7.77
CA TRP A 133 -3.99 1.10 6.32
C TRP A 133 -4.98 2.22 5.99
N ASP A 134 -5.97 2.44 6.85
CA ASP A 134 -7.02 3.44 6.60
C ASP A 134 -6.45 4.87 6.66
N ALA A 135 -5.34 5.09 7.36
CA ALA A 135 -4.61 6.36 7.38
C ALA A 135 -3.75 6.60 6.11
N SER A 136 -3.53 5.58 5.29
CA SER A 136 -2.55 5.62 4.19
C SER A 136 -2.93 6.52 3.01
N THR A 137 -4.17 7.01 2.98
CA THR A 137 -4.67 7.95 1.97
C THR A 137 -5.16 9.26 2.56
N VAL A 138 -5.06 9.45 3.88
CA VAL A 138 -5.58 10.62 4.58
C VAL A 138 -4.58 11.77 4.47
N PRO A 139 -4.98 12.97 3.96
CA PRO A 139 -4.06 14.08 3.73
C PRO A 139 -3.26 14.50 4.96
N ALA A 140 -3.87 14.55 6.14
CA ALA A 140 -3.19 14.94 7.38
C ALA A 140 -1.97 14.06 7.69
N PHE A 141 -2.09 12.74 7.52
CA PHE A 141 -0.98 11.83 7.72
C PHE A 141 0.08 11.93 6.61
N LEU A 142 -0.36 11.93 5.35
CA LEU A 142 0.54 11.99 4.20
C LEU A 142 1.37 13.27 4.19
N GLU A 143 0.74 14.41 4.47
CA GLU A 143 1.41 15.71 4.47
C GLU A 143 2.40 15.86 5.62
N THR A 144 2.04 15.40 6.82
CA THR A 144 2.96 15.35 7.96
C THR A 144 4.15 14.46 7.65
N ALA A 145 3.92 13.23 7.18
CA ALA A 145 5.00 12.30 6.85
C ALA A 145 5.93 12.82 5.74
N ARG A 146 5.37 13.46 4.71
CA ARG A 146 6.12 14.08 3.61
C ARG A 146 7.00 15.24 4.07
N LEU A 147 6.45 16.13 4.88
CA LEU A 147 7.19 17.26 5.43
C LEU A 147 8.37 16.75 6.30
N LEU A 148 8.10 15.82 7.22
CA LEU A 148 9.11 15.23 8.10
C LEU A 148 10.22 14.52 7.31
N THR A 149 9.85 13.69 6.33
CA THR A 149 10.80 12.92 5.52
C THR A 149 11.71 13.82 4.70
N HIS A 150 11.15 14.87 4.09
CA HIS A 150 11.92 15.79 3.26
C HIS A 150 12.83 16.69 4.12
N VAL A 151 12.32 17.27 5.21
CA VAL A 151 13.14 18.09 6.11
C VAL A 151 14.23 17.26 6.76
N ALA A 152 13.93 16.01 7.17
CA ALA A 152 14.95 15.09 7.65
C ALA A 152 16.10 14.98 6.64
N HIS A 153 15.80 14.62 5.40
CA HIS A 153 16.80 14.48 4.35
C HIS A 153 17.65 15.74 4.17
N LEU A 154 17.03 16.90 3.97
CA LEU A 154 17.77 18.16 3.74
C LEU A 154 18.63 18.54 4.94
N SER A 155 18.11 18.39 6.15
CA SER A 155 18.84 18.72 7.38
C SER A 155 20.05 17.82 7.66
N LEU A 156 20.11 16.64 7.03
CA LEU A 156 21.21 15.68 7.16
C LEU A 156 22.22 15.79 6.02
N THR A 157 21.80 16.25 4.84
CA THR A 157 22.63 16.31 3.63
C THR A 157 23.14 17.70 3.31
N MET A 158 22.59 18.74 3.92
CA MET A 158 22.97 20.14 3.69
C MET A 158 23.32 20.82 5.02
N ASP A 159 24.60 21.15 5.21
CA ASP A 159 25.12 21.73 6.46
C ASP A 159 24.43 23.06 6.85
N ASP A 160 24.11 23.88 5.84
CA ASP A 160 23.51 25.21 6.01
C ASP A 160 21.99 25.22 5.89
N PHE A 161 21.33 24.05 5.87
CA PHE A 161 19.87 24.00 5.77
C PHE A 161 19.21 24.57 7.04
N ARG A 162 18.41 25.61 6.88
CA ARG A 162 17.64 26.26 7.95
C ARG A 162 16.23 26.52 7.47
N LEU A 163 15.27 26.35 8.37
CA LEU A 163 13.87 26.68 8.10
C LEU A 163 13.65 28.17 8.33
N GLN A 164 12.97 28.82 7.38
CA GLN A 164 12.54 30.20 7.55
C GLN A 164 11.13 30.19 8.14
N ILE A 165 10.98 30.66 9.37
CA ILE A 165 9.69 30.71 10.07
C ILE A 165 9.40 32.15 10.43
N ASN A 166 8.23 32.63 10.00
CA ASN A 166 7.73 33.94 10.38
C ASN A 166 6.89 33.81 11.67
N PRO A 167 7.29 34.42 12.79
CA PRO A 167 6.56 34.32 14.05
C PRO A 167 5.12 34.89 14.00
N ALA A 168 4.81 35.71 13.00
CA ALA A 168 3.47 36.26 12.80
C ALA A 168 2.50 35.28 12.13
N ASP A 169 3.01 34.22 11.49
CA ASP A 169 2.18 33.24 10.79
C ASP A 169 1.48 32.33 11.81
N ASN A 170 0.22 31.97 11.53
CA ASN A 170 -0.43 30.88 12.25
C ASN A 170 0.16 29.53 11.82
N LEU A 171 -0.20 28.46 12.54
CA LEU A 171 0.39 27.14 12.33
C LEU A 171 0.14 26.58 10.92
N SER A 172 -1.08 26.70 10.40
CA SER A 172 -1.42 26.23 9.05
C SER A 172 -0.62 26.96 7.97
N VAL A 173 -0.53 28.29 8.06
CA VAL A 173 0.28 29.12 7.13
C VAL A 173 1.76 28.76 7.24
N THR A 174 2.25 28.55 8.46
CA THR A 174 3.64 28.10 8.70
C THR A 174 3.91 26.77 7.98
N ILE A 175 3.04 25.78 8.11
CA ILE A 175 3.20 24.49 7.44
C ILE A 175 3.15 24.61 5.91
N GLU A 176 2.27 25.43 5.36
CA GLU A 176 2.23 25.71 3.92
C GLU A 176 3.53 26.36 3.42
N ASN A 177 4.04 27.34 4.17
CA ASN A 177 5.30 28.01 3.87
C ASN A 177 6.49 27.05 3.92
N LEU A 178 6.56 26.17 4.93
CA LEU A 178 7.60 25.14 5.01
C LEU A 178 7.53 24.16 3.84
N LYS A 179 6.33 23.69 3.47
CA LYS A 179 6.13 22.83 2.28
C LYS A 179 6.58 23.53 1.00
N SER A 180 6.34 24.84 0.88
CA SER A 180 6.78 25.65 -0.26
C SER A 180 8.30 25.77 -0.33
N GLN A 181 8.97 26.04 0.81
CA GLN A 181 10.42 26.16 0.90
C GLN A 181 11.15 24.91 0.41
N ILE A 182 10.64 23.73 0.77
CA ILE A 182 11.27 22.46 0.40
C ILE A 182 10.82 21.94 -0.97
N LYS A 183 9.79 22.49 -1.60
CA LYS A 183 9.09 21.87 -2.76
C LYS A 183 10.01 21.41 -3.89
N ASN A 184 11.04 22.20 -4.22
CA ASN A 184 11.98 21.96 -5.32
C ASN A 184 13.33 21.41 -4.85
N SER A 185 13.43 20.98 -3.59
CA SER A 185 14.64 20.41 -3.01
C SER A 185 14.71 18.89 -3.27
N PRO A 186 15.92 18.29 -3.24
CA PRO A 186 16.09 16.86 -3.44
C PRO A 186 15.43 16.06 -2.32
N ARG A 187 14.91 14.88 -2.69
CA ARG A 187 14.25 13.94 -1.77
C ARG A 187 15.18 12.77 -1.46
N PRO A 188 14.98 12.07 -0.32
CA PRO A 188 15.70 10.84 -0.07
C PRO A 188 15.32 9.79 -1.12
N LEU A 189 16.31 9.05 -1.64
CA LEU A 189 16.09 7.93 -2.54
C LEU A 189 16.04 6.62 -1.74
N VAL A 190 14.93 5.90 -1.84
CA VAL A 190 14.76 4.55 -1.29
C VAL A 190 15.00 3.54 -2.41
N VAL A 191 15.99 2.67 -2.22
CA VAL A 191 16.33 1.62 -3.18
C VAL A 191 15.86 0.26 -2.65
N ASP A 192 15.00 -0.41 -3.40
CA ASP A 192 14.57 -1.79 -3.13
C ASP A 192 14.97 -2.71 -4.30
N PRO A 193 16.10 -3.44 -4.19
CA PRO A 193 16.59 -4.31 -5.24
C PRO A 193 15.82 -5.65 -5.34
N PHE A 194 14.90 -5.91 -4.41
CA PHE A 194 14.09 -7.14 -4.36
C PHE A 194 12.62 -6.79 -4.11
N ALA A 195 12.09 -5.91 -4.96
CA ALA A 195 10.84 -5.22 -4.73
C ALA A 195 9.61 -6.13 -4.68
N GLY A 196 9.65 -7.28 -5.38
CA GLY A 196 8.53 -8.20 -5.47
C GLY A 196 7.25 -7.47 -5.90
N GLY A 197 6.21 -7.53 -5.05
CA GLY A 197 4.94 -6.84 -5.30
C GLY A 197 4.95 -5.31 -5.15
N GLY A 198 6.08 -4.68 -4.79
CA GLY A 198 6.25 -3.22 -4.77
C GLY A 198 5.77 -2.51 -3.50
N SER A 199 5.70 -3.21 -2.36
CA SER A 199 5.24 -2.62 -1.09
C SER A 199 6.13 -1.48 -0.57
N ILE A 200 7.46 -1.67 -0.55
CA ILE A 200 8.43 -0.65 -0.09
C ILE A 200 8.43 0.58 -1.01
N PRO A 201 8.60 0.46 -2.34
CA PRO A 201 8.62 1.64 -3.20
C PRO A 201 7.29 2.39 -3.20
N LEU A 202 6.14 1.70 -3.05
CA LEU A 202 4.85 2.37 -2.89
C LEU A 202 4.79 3.24 -1.63
N GLU A 203 5.19 2.68 -0.48
CA GLU A 203 5.16 3.41 0.79
C GLU A 203 6.22 4.53 0.82
N ALA A 204 7.36 4.35 0.15
CA ALA A 204 8.38 5.40 -0.03
C ALA A 204 7.79 6.63 -0.74
N LEU A 205 7.09 6.43 -1.85
CA LEU A 205 6.40 7.52 -2.57
C LEU A 205 5.30 8.18 -1.71
N ARG A 206 4.58 7.40 -0.88
CA ARG A 206 3.55 7.95 0.02
C ARG A 206 4.13 8.93 1.02
N ILE A 207 5.27 8.59 1.64
CA ILE A 207 5.94 9.43 2.63
C ILE A 207 6.83 10.53 2.01
N GLY A 208 6.85 10.68 0.68
CA GLY A 208 7.56 11.76 -0.01
C GLY A 208 9.03 11.50 -0.30
N ALA A 209 9.47 10.24 -0.24
CA ALA A 209 10.76 9.82 -0.77
C ALA A 209 10.64 9.51 -2.28
N ASP A 210 11.76 9.59 -2.98
CA ASP A 210 11.89 8.98 -4.30
C ASP A 210 12.16 7.48 -4.14
N ALA A 211 11.80 6.69 -5.14
CA ALA A 211 11.94 5.23 -5.08
C ALA A 211 12.59 4.67 -6.35
N PHE A 212 13.54 3.76 -6.15
CA PHE A 212 14.07 2.90 -7.20
C PHE A 212 13.80 1.44 -6.83
N ALA A 213 13.03 0.75 -7.67
CA ALA A 213 12.64 -0.64 -7.45
C ALA A 213 13.22 -1.52 -8.55
N SER A 214 13.83 -2.65 -8.16
CA SER A 214 14.30 -3.68 -9.09
C SER A 214 13.81 -5.05 -8.65
N ASP A 215 13.62 -5.94 -9.61
CA ASP A 215 13.36 -7.35 -9.39
C ASP A 215 13.79 -8.14 -10.63
N LEU A 216 14.29 -9.36 -10.43
CA LEU A 216 14.64 -10.25 -11.54
C LEU A 216 13.39 -10.82 -12.21
N ASN A 217 12.29 -10.95 -11.46
CA ASN A 217 11.05 -11.52 -11.98
C ASN A 217 10.31 -10.49 -12.85
N PRO A 218 10.07 -10.77 -14.14
CA PRO A 218 9.39 -9.83 -15.04
C PRO A 218 7.95 -9.52 -14.61
N VAL A 219 7.29 -10.45 -13.89
CA VAL A 219 5.97 -10.20 -13.31
C VAL A 219 6.07 -9.15 -12.21
N ALA A 220 7.05 -9.25 -11.30
CA ALA A 220 7.26 -8.24 -10.26
C ALA A 220 7.51 -6.86 -10.88
N VAL A 221 8.37 -6.77 -11.91
CA VAL A 221 8.64 -5.53 -12.62
C VAL A 221 7.36 -4.92 -13.21
N LEU A 222 6.52 -5.74 -13.86
CA LEU A 222 5.23 -5.29 -14.40
C LEU A 222 4.30 -4.77 -13.31
N LEU A 223 4.20 -5.48 -12.17
CA LEU A 223 3.37 -5.06 -11.04
C LEU A 223 3.81 -3.69 -10.49
N ASN A 224 5.11 -3.49 -10.32
CA ASN A 224 5.68 -2.20 -9.89
C ASN A 224 5.35 -1.10 -10.90
N LYS A 225 5.52 -1.33 -12.21
CA LYS A 225 5.15 -0.35 -13.25
C LYS A 225 3.68 0.02 -13.18
N VAL A 226 2.78 -0.96 -13.03
CA VAL A 226 1.34 -0.69 -12.94
C VAL A 226 1.03 0.18 -11.73
N VAL A 227 1.56 -0.20 -10.57
CA VAL A 227 1.25 0.44 -9.29
C VAL A 227 1.86 1.83 -9.15
N LEU A 228 3.14 1.97 -9.52
CA LEU A 228 3.94 3.15 -9.22
C LEU A 228 3.96 4.17 -10.37
N GLU A 229 3.74 3.73 -11.61
CA GLU A 229 3.80 4.60 -12.78
C GLU A 229 2.46 4.71 -13.51
N TYR A 230 1.85 3.58 -13.88
CA TYR A 230 0.70 3.61 -14.79
C TYR A 230 -0.57 4.09 -14.12
N ILE A 231 -0.85 3.66 -12.89
CA ILE A 231 -2.02 4.15 -12.14
C ILE A 231 -1.92 5.66 -11.90
N PRO A 232 -0.80 6.21 -11.37
CA PRO A 232 -0.67 7.66 -11.20
C PRO A 232 -0.76 8.44 -12.51
N LYS A 233 -0.16 7.93 -13.59
CA LYS A 233 -0.08 8.64 -14.88
C LYS A 233 -1.37 8.56 -15.70
N TYR A 234 -2.02 7.41 -15.71
CA TYR A 234 -3.15 7.12 -16.62
C TYR A 234 -4.47 6.88 -15.89
N GLY A 235 -4.48 6.88 -14.55
CA GLY A 235 -5.66 6.56 -13.74
C GLY A 235 -6.89 7.40 -14.09
N ASN A 236 -6.69 8.68 -14.44
CA ASN A 236 -7.76 9.64 -14.74
C ASN A 236 -7.60 10.34 -16.11
N VAL A 237 -6.77 9.80 -17.00
CA VAL A 237 -6.52 10.41 -18.32
C VAL A 237 -7.63 10.03 -19.30
N LYS A 238 -8.07 11.01 -20.10
CA LYS A 238 -8.95 10.77 -21.24
C LYS A 238 -8.17 10.09 -22.37
N ILE A 239 -8.61 8.92 -22.79
CA ILE A 239 -7.98 8.15 -23.88
C ILE A 239 -8.95 8.11 -25.04
N GLU A 240 -8.53 8.60 -26.21
CA GLU A 240 -9.36 8.71 -27.41
C GLU A 240 -8.70 8.00 -28.58
N PHE A 241 -9.43 7.10 -29.22
CA PHE A 241 -8.98 6.35 -30.40
C PHE A 241 -10.18 5.92 -31.25
N LYS A 242 -9.92 5.32 -32.41
CA LYS A 242 -10.96 4.68 -33.24
C LYS A 242 -10.85 3.17 -33.09
N ASP A 243 -11.98 2.49 -32.93
CA ASP A 243 -12.02 1.02 -32.91
C ASP A 243 -11.78 0.42 -34.31
N ALA A 244 -11.87 -0.90 -34.41
CA ALA A 244 -11.65 -1.64 -35.65
C ALA A 244 -12.63 -1.26 -36.78
N ASP A 245 -13.82 -0.77 -36.43
CA ASP A 245 -14.86 -0.32 -37.36
C ASP A 245 -14.75 1.19 -37.67
N GLY A 246 -13.69 1.84 -37.17
CA GLY A 246 -13.44 3.26 -37.34
C GLY A 246 -14.30 4.16 -36.44
N LYS A 247 -15.07 3.60 -35.51
CA LYS A 247 -15.94 4.35 -34.60
C LYS A 247 -15.12 4.99 -33.49
N PRO A 248 -15.37 6.25 -33.13
CA PRO A 248 -14.66 6.90 -32.03
C PRO A 248 -14.99 6.23 -30.70
N VAL A 249 -13.95 5.96 -29.91
CA VAL A 249 -14.00 5.45 -28.54
C VAL A 249 -13.30 6.43 -27.62
N VAL A 250 -13.96 6.75 -26.51
CA VAL A 250 -13.44 7.60 -25.45
C VAL A 250 -13.50 6.82 -24.15
N LEU A 251 -12.38 6.74 -23.44
CA LEU A 251 -12.25 6.07 -22.15
C LEU A 251 -11.74 7.06 -21.10
N ASN A 252 -12.31 7.00 -19.90
CA ASN A 252 -11.95 7.86 -18.77
C ASN A 252 -11.07 7.06 -17.81
N GLY A 253 -9.78 7.04 -18.12
CA GLY A 253 -8.76 6.47 -17.26
C GLY A 253 -8.47 4.99 -17.47
N LEU A 254 -7.44 4.52 -16.77
CA LEU A 254 -6.89 3.18 -16.93
C LEU A 254 -7.89 2.07 -16.59
N ALA A 255 -8.76 2.28 -15.61
CA ALA A 255 -9.75 1.26 -15.21
C ALA A 255 -10.77 0.98 -16.31
N GLU A 256 -11.25 2.01 -17.01
CA GLU A 256 -12.13 1.83 -18.17
C GLU A 256 -11.39 1.17 -19.33
N ALA A 257 -10.13 1.56 -19.57
CA ALA A 257 -9.32 0.94 -20.60
C ALA A 257 -9.09 -0.56 -20.38
N VAL A 258 -8.75 -0.97 -19.15
CA VAL A 258 -8.58 -2.39 -18.83
C VAL A 258 -9.88 -3.16 -19.04
N ARG A 259 -11.04 -2.61 -18.69
CA ARG A 259 -12.33 -3.26 -18.94
C ARG A 259 -12.66 -3.35 -20.42
N TYR A 260 -12.41 -2.28 -21.18
CA TYR A 260 -12.65 -2.24 -22.62
C TYR A 260 -11.84 -3.31 -23.34
N TRP A 261 -10.51 -3.31 -23.15
CA TRP A 261 -9.62 -4.27 -23.77
C TRP A 261 -9.84 -5.70 -23.25
N GLY A 262 -10.14 -5.85 -21.96
CA GLY A 262 -10.51 -7.14 -21.37
C GLY A 262 -11.76 -7.74 -22.02
N ASN A 263 -12.80 -6.93 -22.26
CA ASN A 263 -14.01 -7.37 -22.97
C ASN A 263 -13.71 -7.73 -24.43
N TRP A 264 -12.86 -6.95 -25.10
CA TRP A 264 -12.43 -7.25 -26.47
C TRP A 264 -11.68 -8.58 -26.55
N ILE A 265 -10.70 -8.81 -25.65
CA ILE A 265 -9.96 -10.09 -25.56
C ILE A 265 -10.93 -11.23 -25.28
N LYS A 266 -11.85 -11.04 -24.31
CA LYS A 266 -12.87 -12.04 -23.97
C LYS A 266 -13.68 -12.44 -25.20
N GLN A 267 -14.20 -11.49 -25.97
CA GLN A 267 -15.01 -11.79 -27.17
C GLN A 267 -14.20 -12.55 -28.24
N LYS A 268 -12.92 -12.18 -28.43
CA LYS A 268 -12.03 -12.89 -29.36
C LYS A 268 -11.77 -14.32 -28.89
N ALA A 269 -11.43 -14.49 -27.62
CA ALA A 269 -11.20 -15.80 -27.02
C ALA A 269 -12.45 -16.69 -27.08
N GLU A 270 -13.64 -16.16 -26.75
CA GLU A 270 -14.91 -16.89 -26.85
C GLU A 270 -15.18 -17.35 -28.29
N LYS A 271 -14.91 -16.50 -29.29
CA LYS A 271 -15.09 -16.87 -30.70
C LYS A 271 -14.12 -17.98 -31.11
N GLU A 272 -12.84 -17.82 -30.83
CA GLU A 272 -11.78 -18.78 -31.21
C GLU A 272 -11.89 -20.12 -30.49
N LEU A 273 -12.33 -20.11 -29.22
CA LEU A 273 -12.40 -21.31 -28.39
C LEU A 273 -13.76 -22.03 -28.43
N SER A 274 -14.78 -21.43 -29.07
CA SER A 274 -16.15 -21.96 -29.08
C SER A 274 -16.29 -23.37 -29.65
N GLU A 275 -15.46 -23.73 -30.64
CA GLU A 275 -15.44 -25.08 -31.22
C GLU A 275 -14.94 -26.13 -30.22
N TYR A 276 -13.97 -25.77 -29.38
CA TYR A 276 -13.36 -26.69 -28.41
C TYR A 276 -14.18 -26.83 -27.11
N TYR A 277 -15.01 -25.84 -26.81
CA TYR A 277 -15.84 -25.79 -25.61
C TYR A 277 -17.29 -25.45 -25.98
N PRO A 278 -17.98 -26.35 -26.71
CA PRO A 278 -19.34 -26.09 -27.16
C PRO A 278 -20.31 -25.94 -25.98
N ARG A 279 -21.44 -25.28 -26.24
CA ARG A 279 -22.56 -25.28 -25.30
C ARG A 279 -23.23 -26.66 -25.29
N ASP A 280 -23.81 -26.99 -24.15
CA ASP A 280 -24.62 -28.20 -24.01
C ASP A 280 -25.90 -28.11 -24.88
N PRO A 281 -26.57 -29.23 -25.21
CA PRO A 281 -27.77 -29.23 -26.04
C PRO A 281 -28.92 -28.37 -25.51
N ASP A 282 -28.96 -28.11 -24.20
CA ASP A 282 -29.93 -27.24 -23.54
C ASP A 282 -29.54 -25.74 -23.56
N GLY A 283 -28.38 -25.42 -24.15
CA GLY A 283 -27.83 -24.07 -24.23
C GLY A 283 -26.96 -23.66 -23.04
N ALA A 284 -26.74 -24.54 -22.05
CA ALA A 284 -25.85 -24.25 -20.93
C ALA A 284 -24.40 -24.07 -21.39
N THR A 285 -23.65 -23.22 -20.69
CA THR A 285 -22.22 -23.01 -20.95
C THR A 285 -21.40 -23.81 -19.93
N PRO A 286 -20.62 -24.80 -20.37
CA PRO A 286 -19.74 -25.53 -19.47
C PRO A 286 -18.73 -24.59 -18.79
N ILE A 287 -18.75 -24.54 -17.47
CA ILE A 287 -17.82 -23.71 -16.68
C ILE A 287 -16.52 -24.43 -16.33
N ALA A 288 -16.49 -25.76 -16.46
CA ALA A 288 -15.33 -26.59 -16.20
C ALA A 288 -15.47 -27.94 -16.92
N TYR A 289 -14.34 -28.49 -17.37
CA TYR A 289 -14.23 -29.85 -17.88
C TYR A 289 -13.40 -30.67 -16.89
N LEU A 290 -13.91 -31.83 -16.48
CA LEU A 290 -13.23 -32.74 -15.57
C LEU A 290 -12.78 -33.97 -16.35
N TRP A 291 -11.54 -34.37 -16.15
CA TRP A 291 -10.99 -35.59 -16.72
C TRP A 291 -10.28 -36.39 -15.64
N ALA A 292 -10.33 -37.71 -15.77
CA ALA A 292 -9.66 -38.66 -14.89
C ALA A 292 -9.06 -39.79 -15.72
N ARG A 293 -7.92 -40.31 -15.29
CA ARG A 293 -7.41 -41.58 -15.82
C ARG A 293 -8.26 -42.71 -15.27
N THR A 294 -8.57 -43.73 -16.05
CA THR A 294 -9.31 -44.91 -15.60
C THR A 294 -8.41 -46.12 -15.43
N ILE A 295 -8.81 -47.05 -14.58
CA ILE A 295 -8.24 -48.40 -14.47
C ILE A 295 -9.36 -49.43 -14.51
N THR A 296 -9.07 -50.64 -15.01
CA THR A 296 -10.01 -51.76 -14.93
C THR A 296 -9.93 -52.41 -13.56
N CYS A 297 -11.08 -52.66 -12.93
CA CYS A 297 -11.15 -53.35 -11.64
C CYS A 297 -10.69 -54.81 -11.76
N GLU A 298 -9.69 -55.18 -10.96
CA GLU A 298 -9.10 -56.55 -10.92
C GLU A 298 -9.90 -57.53 -10.04
N GLY A 299 -11.00 -57.07 -9.42
CA GLY A 299 -11.85 -57.93 -8.60
C GLY A 299 -12.47 -59.06 -9.43
N PRO A 300 -12.48 -60.32 -8.94
CA PRO A 300 -13.08 -61.45 -9.65
C PRO A 300 -14.53 -61.16 -10.04
N GLY A 301 -14.80 -61.15 -11.36
CA GLY A 301 -16.13 -60.88 -11.90
C GLY A 301 -16.59 -59.41 -11.90
N CYS A 302 -15.72 -58.45 -11.58
CA CYS A 302 -16.08 -57.02 -11.61
C CYS A 302 -15.81 -56.38 -12.97
N GLY A 303 -14.54 -56.26 -13.39
CA GLY A 303 -14.17 -55.70 -14.70
C GLY A 303 -14.53 -54.23 -14.97
N ALA A 304 -15.12 -53.51 -14.00
CA ALA A 304 -15.59 -52.14 -14.18
C ALA A 304 -14.42 -51.15 -14.39
N GLU A 305 -14.64 -50.11 -15.21
CA GLU A 305 -13.72 -48.99 -15.32
C GLU A 305 -13.88 -48.03 -14.12
N VAL A 306 -12.79 -47.80 -13.40
CA VAL A 306 -12.77 -46.96 -12.20
C VAL A 306 -11.95 -45.69 -12.46
N PRO A 307 -12.53 -44.49 -12.35
CA PRO A 307 -11.79 -43.25 -12.50
C PRO A 307 -10.88 -42.98 -11.28
N LEU A 308 -9.61 -42.73 -11.55
CA LEU A 308 -8.60 -42.35 -10.57
C LEU A 308 -8.75 -40.87 -10.21
N MET A 309 -9.57 -40.59 -9.20
CA MET A 309 -9.77 -39.24 -8.67
C MET A 309 -9.53 -39.21 -7.17
N ARG A 310 -8.89 -38.13 -6.68
CA ARG A 310 -8.65 -37.95 -5.24
C ARG A 310 -9.93 -37.62 -4.45
N SER A 311 -10.92 -37.02 -5.11
CA SER A 311 -12.16 -36.58 -4.49
C SER A 311 -13.29 -36.54 -5.51
N LEU A 312 -14.48 -36.98 -5.11
CA LEU A 312 -15.71 -36.85 -5.88
C LEU A 312 -16.45 -35.54 -5.60
N TRP A 313 -16.03 -34.76 -4.61
CA TRP A 313 -16.65 -33.47 -4.30
C TRP A 313 -16.36 -32.42 -5.36
N LEU A 314 -17.42 -31.85 -5.95
CA LEU A 314 -17.36 -30.68 -6.84
C LEU A 314 -17.46 -29.38 -6.06
N ALA A 315 -18.29 -29.36 -5.01
CA ALA A 315 -18.45 -28.23 -4.11
C ALA A 315 -18.70 -28.74 -2.69
N LYS A 316 -18.05 -28.12 -1.71
CA LYS A 316 -18.22 -28.44 -0.27
C LYS A 316 -18.39 -27.16 0.53
N LYS A 317 -19.52 -26.49 0.34
CA LYS A 317 -19.80 -25.18 0.94
C LYS A 317 -21.21 -25.12 1.53
N GLY A 318 -21.32 -25.39 2.83
CA GLY A 318 -22.58 -25.36 3.57
C GLY A 318 -23.67 -26.20 2.89
N GLU A 319 -24.84 -25.59 2.69
CA GLU A 319 -26.00 -26.20 2.02
C GLU A 319 -25.82 -26.45 0.51
N ARG A 320 -24.74 -25.94 -0.11
CA ARG A 320 -24.43 -26.14 -1.54
C ARG A 320 -23.32 -27.16 -1.73
N SER A 321 -23.56 -28.37 -1.23
CA SER A 321 -22.60 -29.47 -1.36
C SER A 321 -23.01 -30.37 -2.52
N VAL A 322 -22.10 -30.57 -3.47
CA VAL A 322 -22.33 -31.34 -4.70
C VAL A 322 -21.14 -32.27 -4.92
N ALA A 323 -21.41 -33.53 -5.27
CA ALA A 323 -20.41 -34.54 -5.56
C ALA A 323 -20.81 -35.41 -6.76
N LEU A 324 -19.82 -36.00 -7.41
CA LEU A 324 -19.99 -36.98 -8.47
C LEU A 324 -20.39 -38.33 -7.89
N GLN A 325 -21.38 -38.98 -8.49
CA GLN A 325 -21.73 -40.37 -8.22
C GLN A 325 -21.17 -41.25 -9.35
N ILE A 326 -20.39 -42.27 -8.99
CA ILE A 326 -19.90 -43.25 -9.97
C ILE A 326 -21.01 -44.28 -10.21
N ILE A 327 -21.40 -44.44 -11.47
CA ILE A 327 -22.36 -45.45 -11.92
C ILE A 327 -21.61 -46.37 -12.89
N PRO A 328 -21.36 -47.63 -12.54
CA PRO A 328 -20.70 -48.58 -13.44
C PRO A 328 -21.63 -48.95 -14.61
N ASP A 329 -21.11 -48.90 -15.84
CA ASP A 329 -21.75 -49.57 -16.98
C ASP A 329 -21.63 -51.08 -16.77
N LYS A 330 -22.76 -51.78 -16.77
CA LYS A 330 -22.85 -53.24 -16.54
C LYS A 330 -22.79 -54.04 -17.83
#